data_AF-A0AAC9IIZ3-F1
#
_entry.id   AF-A0AAC9IIZ3-F1
#
_cell.length_a   1.000
_cell.length_b   1.000
_cell.length_c   1.000
_cell.angle_alpha   90.00
_cell.angle_beta   90.00
_cell.angle_gamma   90.00
#
_symmetry.space_group_name_H-M   'P 1'
#
loop_
_entity.id
_entity.type
_entity.pdbx_description
1 polymer ?
#
loop_
_entity_poly.entity_id
_entity_poly.type
_entity_poly.pdbx_seq_one_letter_code
_entity_poly.pdbx_strand_id
1 'polypeptide(L)'
;MEFEQLLSGWNEELLEAEGVLEVMLILLLLRLLEGSEEESASEIKELLRSWLELGIPVPRVHLVNGDVLQNVIVVQLFDSVAVFKNATNQLRVSVPYVNIVSWGAF
;
A
#
# COMPACT_ATOMS: atom_id res chain seq x y z
N MET A 1 -12.99 21.17 4.23
CA MET A 1 -14.44 21.02 4.43
C MET A 1 -14.62 19.66 5.06
N GLU A 2 -14.92 19.64 6.36
CA GLU A 2 -14.73 18.49 7.23
C GLU A 2 -15.78 17.40 6.93
N PHE A 3 -15.32 16.17 6.80
CA PHE A 3 -16.09 14.94 6.55
C PHE A 3 -17.33 14.81 7.45
N GLU A 4 -17.27 15.39 8.65
CA GLU A 4 -18.34 15.51 9.63
C GLU A 4 -19.59 16.25 9.10
N GLN A 5 -19.41 17.28 8.26
CA GLN A 5 -20.54 18.02 7.66
C GLN A 5 -21.23 17.25 6.53
N LEU A 6 -20.52 16.35 5.86
CA LEU A 6 -21.12 15.44 4.87
C LEU A 6 -21.94 14.36 5.55
N LEU A 7 -21.48 13.86 6.71
CA LEU A 7 -22.19 12.89 7.52
C LEU A 7 -23.48 13.46 8.13
N SER A 8 -23.47 14.70 8.61
CA SER A 8 -24.64 15.28 9.29
C SER A 8 -25.83 15.51 8.36
N GLY A 9 -25.59 15.86 7.10
CA GLY A 9 -26.65 16.11 6.11
C GLY A 9 -27.33 14.83 5.58
N TRP A 10 -26.62 13.70 5.57
CA TRP A 10 -27.16 12.41 5.10
C TRP A 10 -27.90 11.66 6.20
N ASN A 11 -27.64 12.00 7.46
CA ASN A 11 -28.14 11.29 8.63
C ASN A 11 -29.65 11.48 8.88
N GLU A 12 -30.27 12.57 8.43
CA GLU A 12 -31.71 12.80 8.67
C GLU A 12 -32.60 12.10 7.63
N GLU A 13 -32.26 12.10 6.34
CA GLU A 13 -33.10 11.50 5.29
C GLU A 13 -32.93 9.96 5.18
N LEU A 14 -31.75 9.41 5.46
CA LEU A 14 -31.50 7.96 5.36
C LEU A 14 -32.01 7.15 6.57
N LEU A 15 -32.26 7.81 7.71
CA LEU A 15 -32.73 7.13 8.93
C LEU A 15 -34.23 6.78 8.88
N GLU A 16 -35.02 7.44 8.03
CA GLU A 16 -36.47 7.27 7.99
C GLU A 16 -36.95 6.02 7.22
N ALA A 17 -36.10 5.36 6.44
CA ALA A 17 -36.50 4.22 5.60
C ALA A 17 -35.50 3.07 5.70
N GLU A 18 -35.75 2.08 6.58
CA GLU A 18 -35.16 0.71 6.63
C GLU A 18 -33.62 0.53 6.47
N GLY A 19 -32.83 1.59 6.30
CA GLY A 19 -31.47 1.56 5.75
C GLY A 19 -30.35 1.78 6.76
N VAL A 20 -30.65 1.79 8.06
CA VAL A 20 -29.63 1.95 9.11
C VAL A 20 -28.55 0.87 9.02
N LEU A 21 -28.95 -0.37 8.69
CA LEU A 21 -28.05 -1.51 8.60
C LEU A 21 -27.16 -1.44 7.35
N GLU A 22 -27.68 -0.93 6.25
CA GLU A 22 -26.94 -0.73 4.99
C GLU A 22 -25.95 0.44 5.11
N VAL A 23 -26.35 1.52 5.76
CA VAL A 23 -25.45 2.64 6.07
C VAL A 23 -24.34 2.21 7.02
N MET A 24 -24.66 1.45 8.07
CA MET A 24 -23.65 0.87 8.96
C MET A 24 -22.69 -0.07 8.22
N LEU A 25 -23.20 -0.89 7.31
CA LEU A 25 -22.38 -1.79 6.50
C LEU A 25 -21.43 -1.01 5.59
N ILE A 26 -21.91 0.05 4.92
CA ILE A 26 -21.07 0.91 4.08
C ILE A 26 -19.98 1.59 4.92
N LEU A 27 -20.31 2.11 6.10
CA LEU A 27 -19.33 2.73 6.99
C LEU A 27 -18.28 1.74 7.50
N LEU A 28 -18.68 0.50 7.81
CA LEU A 28 -17.76 -0.57 8.19
C LEU A 28 -16.83 -0.96 7.04
N LEU A 29 -17.34 -1.03 5.81
CA LEU A 29 -16.54 -1.33 4.63
C LEU A 29 -15.53 -0.21 4.32
N LEU A 30 -15.92 1.06 4.48
CA LEU A 30 -15.03 2.20 4.32
C LEU A 30 -13.91 2.21 5.38
N ARG A 31 -14.24 1.92 6.65
CA ARG A 31 -13.27 1.76 7.75
C ARG A 31 -12.26 0.64 7.49
N LEU A 32 -12.71 -0.48 6.92
CA LEU A 32 -11.83 -1.60 6.56
C LEU A 32 -10.86 -1.24 5.43
N LEU A 33 -11.24 -0.35 4.51
CA LEU A 33 -10.34 0.17 3.49
C LEU A 33 -9.27 1.09 4.10
N GLU A 34 -9.66 2.02 4.97
CA GLU A 34 -8.77 3.04 5.55
C GLU A 34 -7.66 2.44 6.44
N GLY A 35 -7.95 1.39 7.20
CA GLY A 35 -6.99 0.78 8.13
C GLY A 35 -5.90 -0.07 7.47
N SER A 36 -6.00 -0.38 6.18
CA SER A 36 -5.14 -1.40 5.55
C SER A 36 -3.84 -0.85 4.94
N GLU A 37 -3.80 0.41 4.51
CA GLU A 37 -2.67 0.92 3.71
C GLU A 37 -1.44 1.27 4.55
N GLU A 38 -1.62 1.87 5.74
CA GLU A 38 -0.49 2.30 6.57
C GLU A 38 0.19 1.14 7.30
N GLU A 39 -0.60 0.20 7.82
CA GLU A 39 -0.08 -0.98 8.51
C GLU A 39 0.68 -1.90 7.53
N SER A 40 0.13 -2.12 6.33
CA SER A 40 0.78 -2.92 5.29
C SER A 40 2.07 -2.26 4.74
N ALA A 41 2.09 -0.93 4.58
CA ALA A 41 3.29 -0.21 4.17
C ALA A 41 4.42 -0.36 5.21
N SER A 42 4.08 -0.32 6.50
CA SER A 42 5.03 -0.55 7.59
C SER A 42 5.59 -1.97 7.58
N GLU A 43 4.75 -2.99 7.36
CA GLU A 43 5.20 -4.38 7.28
C GLU A 43 6.16 -4.62 6.10
N ILE A 44 5.83 -4.15 4.90
CA ILE A 44 6.69 -4.30 3.71
C ILE A 44 8.03 -3.61 3.93
N LYS A 45 8.04 -2.41 4.53
CA LYS A 45 9.27 -1.68 4.84
C LYS A 45 10.19 -2.49 5.75
N GLU A 46 9.67 -3.09 6.82
CA GLU A 46 10.47 -3.92 7.72
C GLU A 46 11.01 -5.17 7.03
N LEU A 47 10.22 -5.84 6.20
CA LEU A 47 10.69 -7.02 5.48
C LEU A 47 11.77 -6.69 4.44
N LEU A 48 11.67 -5.53 3.77
CA LEU A 48 12.70 -5.07 2.82
C LEU A 48 13.96 -4.54 3.52
N ARG A 49 13.90 -4.20 4.81
CA ARG A 49 15.05 -3.70 5.59
C ARG A 49 16.22 -4.68 5.57
N SER A 50 15.96 -5.97 5.74
CA SER A 50 17.02 -7.00 5.67
C SER A 50 17.68 -7.05 4.30
N TRP A 51 16.94 -6.82 3.21
CA TRP A 51 17.51 -6.78 1.86
C TRP A 51 18.38 -5.54 1.63
N LEU A 52 17.96 -4.40 2.19
CA LEU A 52 18.77 -3.16 2.20
C LEU A 52 20.09 -3.36 2.95
N GLU A 53 20.03 -3.95 4.15
CA GLU A 53 21.20 -4.19 5.00
C GLU A 53 22.18 -5.20 4.38
N LEU A 54 21.67 -6.25 3.75
CA LEU A 54 22.49 -7.25 3.09
C LEU A 54 23.05 -6.77 1.74
N GLY A 55 22.40 -5.81 1.08
CA GLY A 55 22.82 -5.28 -0.21
C GLY A 55 22.83 -6.33 -1.33
N ILE A 56 22.09 -7.43 -1.17
CA ILE A 56 22.03 -8.54 -2.12
C ILE A 56 20.95 -8.28 -3.19
N PRO A 57 21.13 -8.82 -4.41
CA PRO A 57 20.11 -8.71 -5.45
C PRO A 57 18.83 -9.48 -5.09
N VAL A 58 17.71 -8.77 -5.16
CA VAL A 58 16.36 -9.32 -5.22
C VAL A 58 16.11 -9.77 -6.67
N PRO A 59 15.87 -11.06 -6.93
CA PRO A 59 15.71 -11.57 -8.29
C PRO A 59 14.52 -10.94 -9.03
N ARG A 60 13.38 -10.82 -8.35
CA ARG A 60 12.13 -10.27 -8.90
C ARG A 60 11.37 -9.49 -7.83
N VAL A 61 10.75 -8.39 -8.24
CA VAL A 61 9.74 -7.64 -7.48
C VAL A 61 8.52 -7.48 -8.37
N HIS A 62 7.39 -8.03 -7.96
CA HIS A 62 6.12 -7.97 -8.68
C HIS A 62 5.33 -6.74 -8.23
N LEU A 63 4.88 -5.96 -9.20
CA LEU A 63 4.11 -4.74 -8.96
C LEU A 63 2.63 -4.93 -9.26
N VAL A 64 1.78 -4.14 -8.60
CA VAL A 64 0.31 -4.22 -8.74
C VAL A 64 -0.17 -3.95 -10.17
N ASN A 65 0.59 -3.17 -10.94
CA ASN A 65 0.30 -2.88 -12.35
C ASN A 65 0.70 -4.01 -13.32
N GLY A 66 1.24 -5.13 -12.80
CA GLY A 66 1.71 -6.26 -13.59
C GLY A 66 3.18 -6.19 -14.02
N ASP A 67 3.87 -5.08 -13.74
CA ASP A 67 5.30 -4.96 -14.04
C ASP A 67 6.16 -5.81 -13.09
N VAL A 68 7.33 -6.21 -13.58
CA VAL A 68 8.31 -6.97 -12.79
C VAL A 68 9.66 -6.28 -12.85
N LEU A 69 10.16 -5.85 -11.69
CA LEU A 69 11.54 -5.41 -11.58
C LEU A 69 12.44 -6.63 -11.44
N GLN A 70 13.39 -6.78 -12.36
CA GLN A 70 14.32 -7.91 -12.36
C GLN A 70 15.70 -7.50 -11.88
N ASN A 71 16.33 -8.36 -11.08
CA ASN A 71 17.70 -8.24 -10.63
C ASN A 71 17.99 -6.85 -10.01
N VAL A 72 17.21 -6.49 -9.00
CA VAL A 72 17.29 -5.19 -8.33
C VAL A 72 17.83 -5.31 -6.92
N ILE A 73 18.52 -4.29 -6.44
CA ILE A 73 19.01 -4.18 -5.06
C ILE A 73 18.21 -3.09 -4.38
N VAL A 74 17.77 -3.32 -3.14
CA VAL A 74 17.16 -2.27 -2.30
C VAL A 74 18.26 -1.32 -1.86
N VAL A 75 18.15 -0.04 -2.19
CA VAL A 75 19.20 0.95 -1.88
C VAL A 75 18.76 2.01 -0.89
N GLN A 76 17.47 2.29 -0.79
CA GLN A 76 16.89 3.22 0.19
C GLN A 76 15.45 2.80 0.52
N LEU A 77 15.04 3.06 1.77
CA LEU A 77 13.67 2.87 2.25
C LEU A 77 13.21 4.18 2.91
N PHE A 78 12.13 4.77 2.39
CA PHE A 78 11.47 5.94 2.95
C PHE A 78 10.22 5.51 3.74
N ASP A 79 9.37 6.45 4.13
CA ASP A 79 8.17 6.12 4.91
C ASP A 79 7.09 5.42 4.07
N SER A 80 6.97 5.74 2.78
CA SER A 80 5.97 5.15 1.88
C SER A 80 6.54 4.52 0.61
N VAL A 81 7.86 4.58 0.41
CA VAL A 81 8.52 4.23 -0.87
C VAL A 81 9.80 3.44 -0.64
N ALA A 82 9.97 2.35 -1.39
CA ALA A 82 11.25 1.67 -1.58
C ALA A 82 11.96 2.16 -2.84
N VAL A 83 13.28 2.34 -2.76
CA VAL A 83 14.11 2.62 -3.94
C VAL A 83 14.91 1.38 -4.30
N PHE A 84 14.66 0.89 -5.51
CA PHE A 84 15.35 -0.22 -6.12
C PHE A 84 16.38 0.29 -7.12
N LYS A 85 17.52 -0.39 -7.21
CA LYS A 85 18.54 -0.14 -8.22
C LYS A 85 18.78 -1.41 -9.00
N ASN A 86 18.61 -1.38 -10.31
CA ASN A 86 18.92 -2.51 -11.17
C ASN A 86 20.43 -2.81 -11.14
N ALA A 87 20.79 -4.05 -10.84
CA ALA A 87 22.18 -4.45 -10.69
C ALA A 87 22.95 -4.45 -12.01
N THR A 88 22.26 -4.60 -13.14
CA THR A 88 22.88 -4.65 -14.48
C THR A 88 23.09 -3.25 -15.05
N ASN A 89 22.05 -2.42 -15.13
CA ASN A 89 22.11 -1.11 -15.80
C ASN A 89 22.15 0.09 -14.85
N GLN A 90 22.17 -0.15 -13.53
CA GLN A 90 22.29 0.85 -12.47
C GLN A 90 21.13 1.86 -12.40
N LEU A 91 20.05 1.67 -13.17
CA LEU A 91 18.85 2.50 -13.12
C LEU A 91 18.16 2.38 -11.77
N ARG A 92 17.68 3.51 -11.25
CA ARG A 92 16.93 3.57 -9.99
C ARG A 92 15.45 3.72 -10.27
N VAL A 93 14.64 2.98 -9.52
CA VAL A 93 13.19 3.02 -9.59
C VAL A 93 12.65 3.16 -8.17
N SER A 94 11.82 4.16 -7.97
CA SER A 94 11.10 4.38 -6.72
C SER A 94 9.73 3.74 -6.81
N VAL A 95 9.41 2.85 -5.88
CA VAL A 95 8.16 2.08 -5.85
C VAL A 95 7.46 2.31 -4.52
N PRO A 96 6.23 2.85 -4.52
CA PRO A 96 5.40 2.91 -3.33
C PRO A 96 5.16 1.52 -2.73
N TYR A 97 5.17 1.38 -1.41
CA TYR A 97 4.97 0.07 -0.77
C TYR A 97 3.64 -0.58 -1.16
N VAL A 98 2.58 0.22 -1.27
CA VAL A 98 1.24 -0.20 -1.73
C VAL A 98 1.23 -0.82 -3.14
N ASN A 99 2.25 -0.54 -3.95
CA ASN A 99 2.38 -1.10 -5.29
C ASN A 99 3.20 -2.40 -5.33
N ILE A 100 3.79 -2.84 -4.22
CA ILE A 100 4.59 -4.06 -4.14
C ILE A 100 3.68 -5.21 -3.74
N VAL A 101 3.55 -6.20 -4.62
CA VAL A 101 2.74 -7.39 -4.38
C VAL A 101 3.56 -8.50 -3.73
N SER A 102 4.77 -8.74 -4.26
CA SER A 102 5.68 -9.76 -3.74
C SER A 102 7.11 -9.54 -4.25
N TRP A 103 8.08 -10.18 -3.61
CA TRP A 103 9.47 -10.20 -4.06
C TRP A 103 10.16 -11.52 -3.71
N GLY A 104 11.25 -11.82 -4.41
CA GLY A 104 12.06 -13.02 -4.17
C GLY A 104 12.16 -13.93 -5.39
N ALA A 105 12.35 -15.23 -5.14
CA ALA A 105 12.65 -16.24 -6.16
C ALA A 105 11.43 -17.03 -6.65
N PHE A 106 10.21 -16.67 -6.24
CA PHE A 106 8.98 -17.35 -6.65
C PHE A 106 8.51 -16.94 -8.05
#